data_AF-A0A6V7IE50-F1
#
_entry.id   AF-A0A6V7IE50-F1
#
_cell.length_a   1.000
_cell.length_b   1.000
_cell.length_c   1.000
_cell.angle_alpha   90.00
_cell.angle_beta   90.00
_cell.angle_gamma   90.00
#
_symmetry.space_group_name_H-M   'P 1'
#
loop_
_entity.id
_entity.type
_entity.pdbx_description
1 polymer ?
#
loop_
_entity_poly.entity_id
_entity_poly.type
_entity_poly.pdbx_seq_one_letter_code
_entity_poly.pdbx_strand_id
1 'polypeptide(L)'
;LYDVRRDKPSVLVTSPGSPDLHAQGRGRHPRQHQVGDPNVGGNIQVQLEYEPVGLRFIVTIISAAGLRSRNNGQERNAYARIYLLPDRT
;
A
#
# COMPACT_ATOMS: atom_id res chain seq x y z
N LEU A 1 21.69 -6.59 -33.38
CA LEU A 1 21.10 -7.31 -32.22
C LEU A 1 20.75 -6.27 -31.16
N TYR A 2 19.52 -5.75 -31.24
CA TYR A 2 18.98 -4.72 -30.35
C TYR A 2 18.53 -5.38 -29.04
N ASP A 3 18.99 -4.86 -27.91
CA ASP A 3 18.70 -5.39 -26.56
C ASP A 3 17.29 -4.95 -26.12
N VAL A 4 16.29 -5.79 -26.39
CA VAL A 4 14.84 -5.57 -26.15
C VAL A 4 14.47 -5.56 -24.64
N ARG A 5 15.43 -5.41 -23.73
CA ARG A 5 15.19 -5.45 -22.28
C ARG A 5 15.02 -4.09 -21.59
N ARG A 6 15.16 -2.97 -22.31
CA ARG A 6 15.13 -1.61 -21.72
C ARG A 6 13.86 -0.78 -21.96
N ASP A 7 12.88 -1.27 -22.72
CA ASP A 7 11.62 -0.55 -22.98
C ASP A 7 10.52 -0.82 -21.94
N LYS A 8 10.85 -0.98 -20.66
CA LYS A 8 9.84 -0.87 -19.59
C LYS A 8 9.98 0.50 -18.95
N PRO A 9 8.91 1.32 -18.89
CA PRO A 9 8.93 2.52 -18.07
C PRO A 9 9.13 2.08 -16.60
N SER A 10 10.26 2.47 -16.02
CA SER A 10 10.56 2.22 -14.62
C SER A 10 10.37 3.51 -13.84
N VAL A 11 9.73 3.39 -12.67
CA VAL A 11 9.52 4.51 -11.75
C VAL A 11 10.24 4.15 -10.45
N LEU A 12 11.20 4.99 -10.06
CA LEU A 12 11.87 4.90 -8.78
C LEU A 12 11.27 5.99 -7.87
N VAL A 13 10.61 5.56 -6.80
CA VAL A 13 10.09 6.46 -5.77
C VAL A 13 11.03 6.41 -4.58
N THR A 14 11.64 7.54 -4.24
CA THR A 14 12.44 7.71 -3.01
C THR A 14 11.70 8.68 -2.09
N SER A 15 11.66 8.38 -0.80
CA SER A 15 11.05 9.26 0.20
C SER A 15 11.97 10.47 0.51
N PRO A 16 11.41 11.63 0.90
CA PRO A 16 12.21 12.76 1.35
C PRO A 16 12.98 12.36 2.62
N GLY A 17 14.30 12.21 2.52
CA GLY A 17 15.18 11.79 3.63
C GLY A 17 15.96 10.49 3.45
N SER A 18 16.02 9.93 2.23
CA SER A 18 16.78 8.70 1.96
C SER A 18 18.30 8.99 1.93
N PRO A 19 19.18 8.22 2.62
CA PRO A 19 20.62 8.43 2.61
C PRO A 19 21.24 7.92 1.29
N ASP A 20 22.20 8.68 0.74
CA ASP A 20 22.86 8.39 -0.54
C ASP A 20 23.54 7.01 -0.52
N LEU A 21 23.13 6.12 -1.43
CA LEU A 21 23.60 4.73 -1.59
C LEU A 21 25.03 4.62 -2.17
N HIS A 22 25.83 5.68 -2.10
CA HIS A 22 27.25 5.66 -2.47
C HIS A 22 28.15 5.55 -1.24
N ALA A 23 27.84 4.63 -0.34
CA ALA A 23 28.77 4.28 0.73
C ALA A 23 28.75 2.76 0.95
N GLN A 24 29.79 2.12 0.42
CA GLN A 24 30.40 0.89 0.95
C GLN A 24 29.59 -0.39 0.66
N GLY A 25 30.04 -1.29 -0.23
CA GLY A 25 31.34 -1.95 -0.16
C GLY A 25 31.15 -3.33 0.49
N ARG A 26 31.10 -4.38 -0.34
CA ARG A 26 31.29 -5.82 -0.03
C ARG A 26 30.93 -6.29 1.40
N GLY A 27 29.79 -6.95 1.54
CA GLY A 27 29.50 -7.79 2.71
C GLY A 27 28.28 -8.68 2.48
N ARG A 28 28.48 -10.00 2.51
CA ARG A 28 27.43 -11.03 2.38
C ARG A 28 26.40 -10.86 3.51
N HIS A 29 25.14 -10.56 3.18
CA HIS A 29 24.02 -10.69 4.11
C HIS A 29 22.84 -11.44 3.46
N PRO A 30 22.15 -12.30 4.23
CA PRO A 30 21.20 -13.27 3.72
C PRO A 30 19.97 -12.56 3.16
N ARG A 31 19.26 -13.26 2.28
CA ARG A 31 17.98 -12.87 1.69
C ARG A 31 16.96 -12.47 2.78
N GLN A 32 16.96 -11.21 3.21
CA GLN A 32 15.82 -10.62 3.89
C GLN A 32 14.88 -10.05 2.83
N HIS A 33 14.23 -11.00 2.15
CA HIS A 33 13.05 -10.74 1.34
C HIS A 33 11.99 -10.16 2.29
N GLN A 34 11.27 -9.13 1.83
CA GLN A 34 10.10 -8.51 2.48
C GLN A 34 10.40 -7.48 3.58
N VAL A 35 10.87 -6.30 3.20
CA VAL A 35 10.49 -5.07 3.92
C VAL A 35 9.33 -4.44 3.15
N GLY A 36 8.18 -5.12 3.15
CA GLY A 36 6.91 -4.43 2.91
C GLY A 36 6.66 -3.51 4.11
N ASP A 37 5.99 -2.37 3.90
CA ASP A 37 5.64 -1.46 4.99
C ASP A 37 5.02 -2.28 6.15
N PRO A 38 5.61 -2.24 7.37
CA PRO A 38 5.12 -3.03 8.51
C PRO A 38 3.68 -2.67 8.92
N ASN A 39 3.14 -1.57 8.38
CA ASN A 39 1.76 -1.14 8.59
C ASN A 39 0.78 -1.68 7.54
N VAL A 40 1.27 -2.32 6.47
CA VAL A 40 0.44 -2.85 5.38
C VAL A 40 0.24 -4.35 5.58
N GLY A 41 -1.02 -4.74 5.76
CA GLY A 41 -1.42 -6.14 5.83
C GLY A 41 -2.89 -6.32 6.20
N GLY A 42 -3.40 -7.51 5.92
CA GLY A 42 -4.81 -7.85 6.08
C GLY A 42 -5.65 -7.57 4.85
N ASN A 43 -6.93 -7.91 4.97
CA ASN A 43 -7.92 -7.81 3.91
C ASN A 43 -9.08 -6.95 4.41
N ILE A 44 -9.66 -6.16 3.51
CA ILE A 44 -10.90 -5.43 3.75
C ILE A 44 -11.95 -5.91 2.76
N GLN A 45 -13.16 -6.15 3.24
CA GLN A 45 -14.31 -6.48 2.42
C GLN A 45 -15.23 -5.27 2.31
N VAL A 46 -15.56 -4.90 1.09
CA VAL A 46 -16.37 -3.73 0.77
C VAL A 46 -17.47 -4.13 -0.20
N GLN A 47 -18.68 -3.59 0.00
CA GLN A 47 -19.79 -3.68 -0.92
C GLN A 47 -20.08 -2.30 -1.50
N LEU A 48 -20.24 -2.25 -2.82
CA LEU A 48 -20.44 -1.04 -3.60
C LEU A 48 -21.77 -1.14 -4.32
N GLU A 49 -22.61 -0.13 -4.13
CA GLU A 49 -23.93 -0.07 -4.74
C GLU A 49 -24.19 1.32 -5.32
N TYR A 50 -25.02 1.37 -6.36
CA TYR A 50 -25.49 2.62 -6.93
C TYR A 50 -27.02 2.59 -7.06
N GLU A 51 -27.67 3.56 -6.44
CA GLU A 51 -29.11 3.77 -6.52
C GLU A 51 -29.41 4.83 -7.60
N PRO A 52 -29.91 4.45 -8.79
CA PRO A 52 -30.03 5.37 -9.91
C PRO A 52 -31.13 6.41 -9.74
N VAL A 53 -32.17 6.15 -8.94
CA VAL A 53 -33.27 7.09 -8.72
C VAL A 53 -32.83 8.22 -7.78
N GLY A 54 -32.22 7.87 -6.66
CA GLY A 54 -31.67 8.84 -5.70
C GLY A 54 -30.33 9.46 -6.11
N LEU A 55 -29.70 8.98 -7.19
CA LEU A 55 -28.34 9.34 -7.60
C LEU A 55 -27.31 9.14 -6.47
N ARG A 56 -27.46 8.04 -5.72
CA ARG A 56 -26.63 7.76 -4.54
C ARG A 56 -25.63 6.67 -4.84
N PHE A 57 -24.36 6.94 -4.55
CA PHE A 57 -23.34 5.92 -4.46
C PHE A 57 -23.18 5.51 -2.99
N ILE A 58 -23.33 4.22 -2.71
CA ILE A 58 -23.34 3.66 -1.37
C ILE A 58 -22.10 2.78 -1.21
N VAL A 59 -21.33 3.05 -0.16
CA VAL A 59 -20.12 2.30 0.20
C VAL A 59 -20.31 1.68 1.57
N THR A 60 -20.34 0.35 1.64
CA THR A 60 -20.49 -0.39 2.89
C THR A 60 -19.19 -1.11 3.22
N ILE A 61 -18.60 -0.78 4.38
CA ILE A 61 -17.45 -1.53 4.92
C ILE A 61 -18.02 -2.73 5.68
N ILE A 62 -17.76 -3.95 5.17
CA ILE A 62 -18.33 -5.18 5.73
C ILE A 62 -17.44 -5.70 6.86
N SER A 63 -16.15 -5.90 6.57
CA SER A 63 -15.22 -6.51 7.52
C SER A 63 -13.78 -6.15 7.21
N ALA A 64 -12.92 -6.30 8.21
CA ALA A 64 -11.49 -6.31 8.06
C ALA A 64 -10.91 -7.52 8.80
N ALA A 65 -9.95 -8.22 8.19
CA ALA A 65 -9.36 -9.43 8.75
C ALA A 65 -7.85 -9.47 8.51
N GLY A 66 -7.10 -10.12 9.40
CA GLY A 66 -5.64 -10.27 9.26
C GLY A 66 -4.87 -8.95 9.35
N LEU A 67 -5.45 -7.92 9.99
CA LEU A 67 -4.77 -6.64 10.22
C LEU A 67 -3.49 -6.85 11.05
N ARG A 68 -2.44 -6.13 10.69
CA ARG A 68 -1.16 -6.21 11.42
C ARG A 68 -1.31 -5.66 12.83
N SER A 69 -1.00 -6.47 13.85
CA SER A 69 -0.84 -6.01 15.23
C SER A 69 0.33 -5.03 15.37
N ARG A 70 0.37 -4.30 16.49
CA ARG A 70 1.54 -3.50 16.89
C ARG A 70 2.71 -4.40 17.28
N ASN A 71 3.92 -3.86 17.30
CA ASN A 71 5.15 -4.60 17.65
C ASN A 71 5.12 -5.21 19.07
N ASN A 72 4.28 -4.66 19.96
CA ASN A 72 4.04 -5.18 21.31
C ASN A 72 2.95 -6.28 21.36
N GLY A 73 2.48 -6.77 20.20
CA GLY A 73 1.44 -7.78 20.09
C GLY A 73 0.01 -7.26 20.23
N GLN A 74 -0.20 -6.00 20.62
CA GLN A 74 -1.55 -5.45 20.76
C GLN A 74 -2.22 -5.24 19.40
N GLU A 75 -3.53 -5.49 19.36
CA GLU A 75 -4.36 -5.12 18.22
C GLU A 75 -4.33 -3.61 17.99
N ARG A 76 -4.52 -3.21 16.73
CA ARG A 76 -4.63 -1.79 16.39
C ARG A 76 -6.07 -1.35 16.56
N ASN A 77 -6.29 -0.14 17.06
CA ASN A 77 -7.59 0.54 16.95
C ASN A 77 -7.86 0.84 15.49
N ALA A 78 -8.45 -0.12 14.78
CA ALA A 78 -8.70 -0.05 13.36
C ALA A 78 -9.87 0.89 13.06
N TYR A 79 -9.71 1.73 12.06
CA TYR A 79 -10.77 2.58 11.51
C TYR A 79 -10.56 2.71 10.00
N ALA A 80 -11.65 2.97 9.27
CA ALA A 80 -11.61 3.22 7.83
C ALA A 80 -11.89 4.70 7.55
N ARG A 81 -11.19 5.26 6.55
CA ARG A 81 -11.52 6.54 5.94
C ARG A 81 -11.79 6.29 4.47
N ILE A 82 -12.88 6.86 3.96
CA ILE A 82 -13.32 6.69 2.58
C ILE A 82 -13.18 8.05 1.90
N TYR A 83 -12.57 8.05 0.72
CA TYR A 83 -12.40 9.23 -0.11
C TYR A 83 -12.93 8.88 -1.51
N LEU A 84 -13.77 9.75 -2.08
CA LEU A 84 -14.21 9.66 -3.46
C LEU A 84 -13.41 10.67 -4.29
N LEU A 85 -12.47 10.17 -5.10
CA LEU A 85 -11.59 11.01 -5.90
C LEU A 85 -12.05 11.05 -7.37
N PRO A 86 -11.84 12.16 -8.10
CA PRO A 86 -11.34 13.44 -7.62
C PRO A 86 -12.39 14.11 -6.71
N ASP A 87 -11.98 14.46 -5.50
CA ASP A 87 -12.81 15.29 -4.65
C ASP A 87 -12.69 16.73 -5.17
N ARG A 88 -13.83 17.31 -5.55
CA ARG A 88 -13.90 18.67 -6.14
C ARG A 88 -14.58 19.67 -5.21
N THR A 89 -14.88 19.27 -3.98
CA THR A 89 -15.49 20.16 -2.97
C THR A 89 -14.50 21.17 -2.42
#